data_AF-D6K2F8-F1
#
_entry.id   AF-D6K2F8-F1
#
_cell.length_a   1.000
_cell.length_b   1.000
_cell.length_c   1.000
_cell.angle_alpha   90.00
_cell.angle_beta   90.00
_cell.angle_gamma   90.00
#
_symmetry.space_group_name_H-M   'P 1'
#
loop_
_entity.id
_entity.type
_entity.pdbx_description
1 polymer ?
#
loop_
_entity_poly.entity_id
_entity_poly.type
_entity_poly.pdbx_seq_one_letter_code
_entity_poly.pdbx_strand_id
1 'polypeptide(L)'
;MVAARQPAPRPVSAAALFDDRPRSAADHRAAAEAHAAQGHWSQALQERMRAVVRSLEERALLDTRPGRTADEAAAEAGRTLPGHTDRLHAAARDFDDVTYGGRTATEESYRRIAALDQELEHTRPQLDGDDRAPAPHTHQGAAG
;
A
#
# COMPACT_ATOMS: atom_id res chain seq x y z
N MET A 1 -19.25 39.28 -13.11
CA MET A 1 -19.16 38.09 -14.01
C MET A 1 -18.03 38.38 -14.99
N VAL A 2 -16.94 37.64 -15.13
CA VAL A 2 -16.65 36.22 -14.88
C VAL A 2 -15.17 36.11 -14.47
N ALA A 3 -14.88 35.23 -13.51
CA ALA A 3 -13.55 34.93 -13.03
C ALA A 3 -12.68 34.29 -14.13
N ALA A 4 -11.51 34.87 -14.43
CA ALA A 4 -10.48 34.21 -15.21
C ALA A 4 -9.56 33.43 -14.26
N ARG A 5 -9.64 32.10 -14.39
CA ARG A 5 -8.81 31.10 -13.70
C ARG A 5 -7.33 31.45 -13.81
N GLN A 6 -6.68 31.59 -12.66
CA GLN A 6 -5.23 31.56 -12.55
C GLN A 6 -4.74 30.14 -12.87
N PRO A 7 -3.70 29.95 -13.69
CA PRO A 7 -3.09 28.64 -13.90
C PRO A 7 -2.38 28.19 -12.63
N ALA A 8 -2.72 26.99 -12.15
CA ALA A 8 -2.08 26.37 -11.01
C ALA A 8 -0.58 26.13 -11.28
N PRO A 9 0.30 26.27 -10.27
CA PRO A 9 1.70 25.89 -10.41
C PRO A 9 1.77 24.37 -10.68
N ARG A 10 2.46 24.00 -11.77
CA ARG A 10 2.89 22.60 -11.96
C ARG A 10 3.94 22.33 -10.87
N PRO A 11 3.81 21.30 -10.03
CA PRO A 11 4.93 20.87 -9.23
C PRO A 11 6.00 20.37 -10.20
N VAL A 12 7.02 21.20 -10.43
CA VAL A 12 8.27 20.75 -11.02
C VAL A 12 8.83 19.72 -10.04
N SER A 13 8.96 18.49 -10.54
CA SER A 13 9.36 17.34 -9.76
C SER A 13 10.62 17.66 -8.96
N ALA A 14 10.52 17.58 -7.63
CA ALA A 14 11.66 17.46 -6.72
C ALA A 14 12.36 16.10 -6.89
N ALA A 15 12.48 15.62 -8.13
CA ALA A 15 12.95 14.29 -8.50
C ALA A 15 14.45 14.28 -8.84
N ALA A 16 15.24 15.23 -8.32
CA ALA A 16 16.64 15.36 -8.70
C ALA A 16 17.63 15.51 -7.55
N LEU A 17 17.24 15.35 -6.28
CA LEU A 17 18.18 15.69 -5.18
C LEU A 17 18.29 14.71 -4.00
N PHE A 18 17.64 13.54 -3.99
CA PHE A 18 17.86 12.53 -2.94
C PHE A 18 17.69 11.09 -3.47
N ASP A 19 18.57 10.64 -4.37
CA ASP A 19 18.59 9.26 -4.88
C ASP A 19 19.35 8.30 -3.94
N ASP A 20 19.06 8.40 -2.64
CA ASP A 20 19.35 7.38 -1.62
C ASP A 20 18.11 7.15 -0.73
N ARG A 21 16.96 7.71 -1.12
CA ARG A 21 15.68 7.44 -0.46
C ARG A 21 15.10 6.16 -1.06
N PRO A 22 14.73 5.16 -0.24
CA PRO A 22 14.03 3.98 -0.75
C PRO A 22 12.77 4.42 -1.53
N ARG A 23 12.57 3.81 -2.71
CA ARG A 23 11.44 4.08 -3.61
C ARG A 23 10.12 3.99 -2.84
N SER A 24 9.21 4.94 -3.11
CA SER A 24 7.88 4.94 -2.51
C SER A 24 6.98 3.87 -3.11
N ALA A 25 5.84 3.60 -2.46
CA ALA A 25 4.83 2.70 -3.03
C ALA A 25 4.35 3.18 -4.41
N ALA A 26 4.19 4.50 -4.59
CA ALA A 26 3.77 5.10 -5.86
C ALA A 26 4.82 4.92 -6.97
N ASP A 27 6.11 5.03 -6.63
CA ASP A 27 7.20 4.81 -7.61
C ASP A 27 7.22 3.35 -8.10
N HIS A 28 7.03 2.40 -7.17
CA HIS A 28 6.90 0.99 -7.52
C HIS A 28 5.67 0.69 -8.38
N ARG A 29 4.53 1.36 -8.13
CA ARG A 29 3.34 1.24 -8.99
C ARG A 29 3.62 1.73 -10.41
N ALA A 30 4.25 2.88 -10.56
CA ALA A 30 4.61 3.43 -11.86
C ALA A 30 5.58 2.51 -12.62
N ALA A 31 6.57 1.94 -11.94
CA ALA A 31 7.48 0.96 -12.53
C ALA A 31 6.74 -0.32 -12.96
N ALA A 32 5.83 -0.82 -12.13
CA ALA A 32 5.01 -1.99 -12.45
C ALA A 32 4.17 -1.77 -13.72
N GLU A 33 3.52 -0.60 -13.84
CA GLU A 33 2.71 -0.23 -14.99
C GLU A 33 3.56 -0.09 -16.27
N ALA A 34 4.76 0.48 -16.15
CA ALA A 34 5.70 0.55 -17.28
C ALA A 34 6.12 -0.84 -17.78
N HIS A 35 6.33 -1.81 -16.87
CA HIS A 35 6.62 -3.19 -17.25
C HIS A 35 5.39 -3.89 -17.88
N ALA A 36 4.21 -3.67 -17.31
CA ALA A 36 2.96 -4.22 -17.83
C ALA A 36 2.67 -3.73 -19.26
N ALA A 37 2.89 -2.43 -19.53
CA ALA A 37 2.73 -1.85 -20.86
C ALA A 37 3.66 -2.46 -21.93
N GLN A 38 4.78 -3.05 -21.50
CA GLN A 38 5.73 -3.75 -22.36
C GLN A 38 5.47 -5.26 -22.44
N GLY A 39 4.44 -5.78 -21.76
CA GLY A 39 4.16 -7.22 -21.64
C GLY A 39 5.12 -7.97 -20.71
N HIS A 40 5.92 -7.25 -19.92
CA HIS A 40 6.88 -7.82 -18.97
C HIS A 40 6.18 -8.18 -17.64
N TRP A 41 5.22 -9.10 -17.70
CA TRP A 41 4.33 -9.42 -16.57
C TRP A 41 5.06 -9.85 -15.31
N SER A 42 6.14 -10.63 -15.40
CA SER A 42 6.90 -11.06 -14.22
C SER A 42 7.54 -9.88 -13.49
N GLN A 43 8.08 -8.90 -14.22
CA GLN A 43 8.67 -7.70 -13.63
C GLN A 43 7.57 -6.78 -13.08
N ALA A 44 6.46 -6.66 -13.81
CA ALA A 44 5.30 -5.89 -13.37
C ALA A 44 4.72 -6.43 -12.04
N LEU A 45 4.59 -7.75 -11.92
CA LEU A 45 4.11 -8.41 -10.70
C LEU A 45 5.07 -8.20 -9.53
N GLN A 46 6.39 -8.34 -9.75
CA GLN A 46 7.40 -8.11 -8.73
C GLN A 46 7.39 -6.66 -8.23
N GLU A 47 7.35 -5.67 -9.13
CA GLU A 47 7.26 -4.25 -8.75
C GLU A 47 5.93 -3.94 -8.03
N ARG A 48 4.82 -4.56 -8.44
CA ARG A 48 3.52 -4.37 -7.75
C ARG A 48 3.53 -4.97 -6.34
N MET A 49 4.18 -6.12 -6.12
CA MET A 49 4.35 -6.67 -4.77
C MET A 49 5.20 -5.74 -3.89
N ARG A 50 6.26 -5.14 -4.44
CA ARG A 50 7.06 -4.13 -3.74
C ARG A 50 6.22 -2.92 -3.36
N ALA A 51 5.33 -2.47 -4.25
CA ALA A 51 4.39 -1.39 -3.96
C ALA A 51 3.44 -1.73 -2.80
N VAL A 52 2.88 -2.95 -2.78
CA VAL A 52 1.98 -3.40 -1.70
C VAL A 52 2.69 -3.39 -0.35
N VAL A 53 3.86 -4.04 -0.26
CA VAL A 53 4.64 -4.08 0.99
C VAL A 53 5.00 -2.66 1.43
N ARG A 54 5.49 -1.84 0.50
CA ARG A 54 5.87 -0.46 0.81
C ARG A 54 4.70 0.39 1.25
N SER A 55 3.52 0.22 0.65
CA SER A 55 2.30 0.95 1.05
C SER A 55 1.89 0.58 2.47
N LEU A 56 1.97 -0.70 2.83
CA LEU A 56 1.66 -1.16 4.18
C LEU A 56 2.67 -0.62 5.21
N GLU A 57 3.96 -0.57 4.88
CA GLU A 57 5.00 0.06 5.72
C GLU A 57 4.78 1.56 5.89
N GLU A 58 4.54 2.29 4.78
CA GLU A 58 4.29 3.73 4.78
C GLU A 58 3.07 4.11 5.63
N ARG A 59 2.13 3.17 5.78
CA ARG A 59 0.91 3.30 6.59
C ARG A 59 1.05 2.75 8.01
N ALA A 60 2.26 2.33 8.41
CA ALA A 60 2.57 1.72 9.70
C ALA A 60 1.71 0.46 10.01
N LEU A 61 1.23 -0.24 8.98
CA LEU A 61 0.54 -1.53 9.11
C LEU A 61 1.51 -2.71 9.13
N LEU A 62 2.76 -2.45 8.73
CA LEU A 62 3.89 -3.36 8.74
C LEU A 62 5.10 -2.65 9.33
N ASP A 63 5.82 -3.32 10.23
CA ASP A 63 7.13 -2.82 10.68
C ASP A 63 8.16 -2.89 9.56
N THR A 64 8.86 -1.80 9.28
CA THR A 64 9.97 -1.75 8.32
C THR A 64 11.14 -2.60 8.83
N ARG A 65 11.35 -3.78 8.21
CA ARG A 65 12.43 -4.70 8.59
C ARG A 65 13.16 -5.20 7.35
N PRO A 66 14.47 -4.96 7.21
CA PRO A 66 15.23 -5.50 6.10
C PRO A 66 15.23 -7.03 6.15
N GLY A 67 14.97 -7.68 5.00
CA GLY A 67 14.97 -9.15 4.89
C GLY A 67 13.62 -9.82 5.07
N ARG A 68 12.52 -9.07 5.24
CA ARG A 68 11.16 -9.63 5.27
C ARG A 68 10.79 -10.26 3.93
N THR A 69 10.28 -11.48 3.98
CA THR A 69 9.75 -12.20 2.81
C THR A 69 8.32 -11.77 2.46
N ALA A 70 7.89 -12.09 1.24
CA ALA A 70 6.54 -11.81 0.76
C ALA A 70 5.46 -12.48 1.65
N ASP A 71 5.68 -13.75 2.02
CA ASP A 71 4.79 -14.50 2.92
C ASP A 71 4.68 -13.88 4.31
N GLU A 72 5.81 -13.43 4.89
CA GLU A 72 5.79 -12.77 6.20
C GLU A 72 5.04 -11.44 6.16
N ALA A 73 5.21 -10.67 5.07
CA ALA A 73 4.43 -9.45 4.86
C ALA A 73 2.94 -9.74 4.74
N ALA A 74 2.55 -10.77 3.98
CA ALA A 74 1.16 -11.19 3.84
C ALA A 74 0.55 -11.66 5.18
N ALA A 75 1.28 -12.46 5.96
CA ALA A 75 0.82 -12.96 7.26
C ALA A 75 0.67 -11.86 8.32
N GLU A 76 1.57 -10.87 8.33
CA GLU A 76 1.46 -9.71 9.23
C GLU A 76 0.34 -8.76 8.78
N ALA A 77 0.24 -8.48 7.48
CA ALA A 77 -0.82 -7.64 6.94
C ALA A 77 -2.22 -8.27 7.11
N GLY A 78 -2.34 -9.59 6.97
CA GLY A 78 -3.60 -10.31 7.19
C GLY A 78 -4.11 -10.22 8.64
N ARG A 79 -3.20 -10.11 9.63
CA ARG A 79 -3.59 -9.86 11.02
C ARG A 79 -4.23 -8.48 11.19
N THR A 80 -3.73 -7.47 10.48
CA THR A 80 -4.24 -6.10 10.52
C THR A 80 -5.46 -5.91 9.62
N LEU A 81 -5.58 -6.70 8.56
CA LEU A 81 -6.64 -6.62 7.53
C LEU A 81 -7.27 -8.01 7.30
N PRO A 82 -8.08 -8.52 8.24
CA PRO A 82 -8.61 -9.88 8.17
C PRO A 82 -9.39 -10.17 6.88
N GLY A 83 -10.12 -9.17 6.36
CA GLY A 83 -10.89 -9.27 5.12
C GLY A 83 -10.06 -9.41 3.83
N HIS A 84 -8.75 -9.22 3.89
CA HIS A 84 -7.84 -9.32 2.74
C HIS A 84 -6.82 -10.46 2.87
N THR A 85 -6.87 -11.25 3.96
CA THR A 85 -5.89 -12.30 4.28
C THR A 85 -5.67 -13.29 3.13
N ASP A 86 -6.72 -13.91 2.62
CA ASP A 86 -6.61 -14.92 1.56
C ASP A 86 -5.99 -14.34 0.28
N ARG A 87 -6.32 -13.09 -0.04
CA ARG A 87 -5.82 -12.40 -1.23
C ARG A 87 -4.37 -11.97 -1.07
N LEU A 88 -3.96 -11.54 0.13
CA LEU A 88 -2.57 -11.26 0.47
C LEU A 88 -1.71 -12.52 0.36
N HIS A 89 -2.17 -13.65 0.89
CA HIS A 89 -1.46 -14.93 0.76
C HIS A 89 -1.40 -15.43 -0.68
N ALA A 90 -2.47 -15.26 -1.47
CA ALA A 90 -2.44 -15.60 -2.89
C ALA A 90 -1.42 -14.75 -3.66
N ALA A 91 -1.34 -13.44 -3.37
CA ALA A 91 -0.37 -12.56 -3.98
C ALA A 91 1.09 -12.89 -3.59
N ALA A 92 1.35 -13.25 -2.33
CA ALA A 92 2.66 -13.71 -1.88
C ALA A 92 3.10 -14.99 -2.62
N ARG A 93 2.20 -15.98 -2.74
CA ARG A 93 2.48 -17.20 -3.51
C ARG A 93 2.76 -16.92 -4.98
N ASP A 94 1.92 -16.12 -5.63
CA ASP A 94 2.13 -15.74 -7.04
C ASP A 94 3.50 -15.03 -7.21
N PHE A 95 3.93 -14.23 -6.23
CA PHE A 95 5.26 -13.62 -6.22
C PHE A 95 6.39 -14.63 -6.04
N ASP A 96 6.31 -15.53 -5.07
CA ASP A 96 7.35 -16.52 -4.80
C ASP A 96 7.49 -17.52 -5.94
N ASP A 97 6.38 -17.86 -6.56
CA ASP A 97 6.32 -18.72 -7.74
C ASP A 97 7.04 -18.13 -8.95
N VAL A 98 6.95 -16.81 -9.12
CA VAL A 98 7.63 -16.08 -10.19
C VAL A 98 9.10 -15.83 -9.86
N THR A 99 9.39 -15.51 -8.60
CA THR A 99 10.72 -15.10 -8.14
C THR A 99 11.65 -16.29 -7.90
N TYR A 100 11.12 -17.35 -7.28
CA TYR A 100 11.88 -18.54 -6.87
C TYR A 100 11.42 -19.80 -7.59
N GLY A 101 10.14 -19.89 -7.95
CA GLY A 101 9.56 -21.05 -8.65
C GLY A 101 9.81 -21.11 -10.15
N GLY A 102 10.46 -20.09 -10.73
CA GLY A 102 10.78 -20.01 -12.17
C GLY A 102 9.55 -19.89 -13.07
N ARG A 103 8.36 -19.57 -12.53
CA ARG A 103 7.15 -19.39 -13.32
C ARG A 103 7.12 -18.01 -13.99
N THR A 104 6.54 -17.96 -15.18
CA THR A 104 6.24 -16.68 -15.83
C THR A 104 4.91 -16.16 -15.30
N ALA A 105 4.89 -14.90 -14.83
CA ALA A 105 3.63 -14.28 -14.47
C ALA A 105 2.77 -14.07 -15.72
N THR A 106 1.46 -14.14 -15.56
CA THR A 106 0.49 -13.80 -16.61
C THR A 106 -0.06 -12.39 -16.37
N GLU A 107 -0.65 -11.81 -17.41
CA GLU A 107 -1.43 -10.58 -17.28
C GLU A 107 -2.53 -10.71 -16.22
N GLU A 108 -3.19 -11.86 -16.13
CA GLU A 108 -4.22 -12.11 -15.12
C GLU A 108 -3.66 -12.05 -13.70
N SER A 109 -2.52 -12.70 -13.43
CA SER A 109 -1.87 -12.63 -12.12
C SER A 109 -1.45 -11.19 -11.79
N TYR A 110 -0.93 -10.44 -12.76
CA TYR A 110 -0.63 -9.02 -12.58
C TYR A 110 -1.88 -8.20 -12.23
N ARG A 111 -2.99 -8.38 -12.97
CA ARG A 111 -4.25 -7.66 -12.71
C ARG A 111 -4.82 -7.99 -11.33
N ARG A 112 -4.70 -9.24 -10.86
CA ARG A 112 -5.14 -9.66 -9.52
C ARG A 112 -4.38 -8.93 -8.41
N ILE A 113 -3.05 -8.85 -8.49
CA ILE A 113 -2.25 -8.11 -7.50
C ILE A 113 -2.45 -6.60 -7.62
N ALA A 114 -2.66 -6.08 -8.84
CA ALA A 114 -2.93 -4.66 -9.05
C ALA A 114 -4.28 -4.22 -8.45
N ALA A 115 -5.32 -5.06 -8.56
CA ALA A 115 -6.61 -4.82 -7.92
C ALA A 115 -6.51 -4.90 -6.39
N LEU A 116 -5.77 -5.87 -5.85
CA LEU A 116 -5.51 -5.97 -4.42
C LEU A 116 -4.81 -4.72 -3.89
N ASP A 117 -3.76 -4.24 -4.55
CA ASP A 117 -3.04 -3.02 -4.20
C ASP A 117 -3.96 -1.79 -4.12
N GLN A 118 -4.84 -1.62 -5.11
CA GLN A 118 -5.82 -0.54 -5.12
C GLN A 118 -6.86 -0.66 -4.00
N GLU A 119 -7.37 -1.87 -3.74
CA GLU A 119 -8.28 -2.08 -2.62
C GLU A 119 -7.60 -1.81 -1.28
N LEU A 120 -6.37 -2.26 -1.09
CA LEU A 120 -5.60 -1.98 0.11
C LEU A 120 -5.42 -0.47 0.29
N GLU A 121 -5.06 0.27 -0.77
CA GLU A 121 -4.94 1.74 -0.77
C GLU A 121 -6.23 2.44 -0.31
N HIS A 122 -7.38 1.94 -0.74
CA HIS A 122 -8.69 2.50 -0.40
C HIS A 122 -9.26 2.00 0.94
N THR A 123 -8.83 0.84 1.42
CA THR A 123 -9.22 0.30 2.72
C THR A 123 -8.58 1.15 3.81
N ARG A 124 -9.37 2.01 4.47
CA ARG A 124 -8.92 2.62 5.73
C ARG A 124 -8.59 1.51 6.72
N PRO A 125 -7.43 1.53 7.39
CA PRO A 125 -7.21 0.63 8.50
C PRO A 125 -8.32 0.88 9.52
N GLN A 126 -9.00 -0.16 9.98
CA GLN A 126 -9.65 -0.11 11.28
C GLN A 126 -8.52 -0.05 12.33
N LEU A 127 -7.88 1.11 12.45
CA LEU A 127 -7.30 1.51 13.71
C LEU A 127 -8.49 1.57 14.65
N ASP A 128 -8.53 0.71 15.67
CA ASP A 128 -9.49 0.77 16.76
C ASP A 128 -9.70 2.22 17.19
N GLY A 129 -10.78 2.80 16.68
CA GLY A 129 -11.40 4.02 17.15
C GLY A 129 -12.70 3.59 17.82
N ASP A 130 -12.88 4.12 19.02
CA ASP A 130 -13.90 3.81 20.04
C ASP A 130 -13.55 2.59 20.91
N ASP A 131 -13.15 2.72 22.18
CA ASP A 131 -13.79 3.54 23.20
C ASP A 131 -12.80 3.95 24.33
N ARG A 132 -12.47 5.24 24.41
CA ARG A 132 -12.30 5.89 25.71
C ARG A 132 -13.17 7.13 25.72
N ALA A 133 -14.43 6.92 26.06
CA ALA A 133 -15.37 7.96 26.43
C ALA A 133 -14.69 9.02 27.35
N PRO A 134 -14.94 10.32 27.12
CA PRO A 134 -14.62 11.33 28.13
C PRO A 134 -15.47 11.05 29.37
N ALA A 135 -14.79 10.78 30.50
CA ALA A 135 -15.46 10.67 31.78
C ALA A 135 -16.28 11.95 32.03
N PRO A 136 -17.59 11.85 32.33
CA PRO A 136 -18.35 13.00 32.77
C PRO A 136 -17.81 13.39 34.14
N HIS A 137 -17.26 14.60 34.22
CA HIS A 137 -16.92 15.26 35.47
C HIS A 137 -18.24 15.55 36.20
N THR A 138 -18.65 14.60 37.03
CA THR A 138 -19.66 14.80 38.06
C THR A 138 -19.05 15.59 39.21
N HIS A 139 -19.47 16.85 39.34
CA HIS A 139 -19.64 17.59 40.59
C HIS A 139 -20.59 18.75 40.25
N GLN A 140 -21.91 18.59 40.32
CA GLN A 140 -22.75 18.59 41.52
C GLN A 140 -22.59 19.83 42.43
N GLY A 141 -23.30 20.89 42.04
CA GLY A 141 -24.00 21.93 42.81
C GLY A 141 -23.71 22.23 44.29
N ALA A 142 -23.78 23.53 44.61
CA ALA A 142 -24.40 24.11 45.82
C ALA A 142 -24.55 25.63 45.55
N ALA A 143 -25.77 26.17 45.44
CA ALA A 143 -26.57 26.71 46.53
C ALA A 143 -25.96 27.95 47.20
N GLY A 144 -26.67 29.09 47.10
CA GLY A 144 -26.35 30.34 47.79
C GLY A 144 -26.90 31.55 47.08
#